data_AF-A0A291RYZ9-F1
#
_entry.id   AF-A0A291RYZ9-F1
#
_cell.length_a   1.000
_cell.length_b   1.000
_cell.length_c   1.000
_cell.angle_alpha   90.00
_cell.angle_beta   90.00
_cell.angle_gamma   90.00
#
_symmetry.space_group_name_H-M   'P 1'
#
loop_
_entity.id
_entity.type
_entity.pdbx_description
1 polymer ?
#
loop_
_entity_poly.entity_id
_entity_poly.type
_entity_poly.pdbx_seq_one_letter_code
_entity_poly.pdbx_strand_id
1 'polypeptide(L)' 'MTTDVRVFVLYRTKDLTGYSGVGIVANGVEWPDGRATIRWCVPGKPSSTTDFDSVPDLIDIHGHDGATHVLYVEPVSR' A
#
# COMPACT_ATOMS: atom_id res chain seq x y z
N MET A 1 6.84 -19.26 -13.09
CA MET A 1 6.69 -17.86 -12.62
C MET A 1 5.27 -17.46 -12.94
N THR A 2 4.54 -16.94 -11.97
CA THR A 2 3.20 -16.41 -12.23
C THR A 2 3.36 -15.13 -13.06
N THR A 3 2.34 -14.75 -13.82
CA THR A 3 2.26 -13.45 -14.49
C THR A 3 1.23 -12.55 -13.83
N ASP A 4 0.66 -13.01 -12.73
CA ASP A 4 -0.48 -12.37 -12.08
C ASP A 4 -0.01 -11.19 -11.26
N VAL A 5 -0.59 -10.04 -11.58
CA VAL A 5 -0.41 -8.80 -10.83
C VAL A 5 -1.50 -8.73 -9.78
N ARG A 6 -1.12 -8.52 -8.51
CA ARG A 6 -2.08 -8.37 -7.41
C ARG A 6 -2.23 -6.90 -7.05
N VAL A 7 -3.47 -6.42 -7.00
CA VAL A 7 -3.75 -5.03 -6.60
C VAL A 7 -4.14 -5.03 -5.12
N PHE A 8 -3.73 -4.01 -4.38
CA PHE A 8 -4.09 -3.84 -2.98
C PHE A 8 -4.26 -2.37 -2.61
N VAL A 9 -4.78 -2.13 -1.40
CA VAL A 9 -4.74 -0.82 -0.74
C VAL A 9 -4.01 -0.95 0.60
N LEU A 10 -3.36 0.12 1.03
CA LEU A 10 -2.91 0.26 2.41
C LEU A 10 -4.03 0.87 3.24
N TYR A 11 -4.55 0.09 4.19
CA TYR A 11 -5.58 0.52 5.12
C TYR A 11 -4.97 0.81 6.49
N ARG A 12 -5.10 2.06 6.95
CA ARG A 12 -4.62 2.54 8.23
C ARG A 12 -5.74 2.53 9.26
N THR A 13 -5.61 1.75 10.32
CA THR A 13 -6.55 1.71 11.45
C THR A 13 -6.30 2.83 12.45
N LYS A 14 -5.05 3.29 12.60
CA LYS A 14 -4.67 4.36 13.53
C LYS A 14 -3.60 5.27 12.93
N ASP A 15 -3.80 6.58 13.06
CA ASP A 15 -2.80 7.56 12.66
C ASP A 15 -1.90 7.93 13.85
N LEU A 16 -0.74 7.29 13.95
CA LEU A 16 0.21 7.52 15.05
C LEU A 16 0.93 8.88 14.95
N THR A 17 1.01 9.47 13.76
CA THR A 17 1.75 10.72 13.52
C THR A 17 0.85 11.95 13.41
N GLY A 18 -0.46 11.74 13.20
CA GLY A 18 -1.42 12.82 12.91
C GLY A 18 -1.28 13.40 11.51
N TYR A 19 -0.49 12.78 10.62
CA TYR A 19 -0.19 13.32 9.31
C TYR A 19 -1.12 12.82 8.21
N SER A 20 -1.34 11.51 8.10
CA SER A 20 -2.03 10.91 6.93
C SER A 20 -3.47 10.47 7.20
N GLY A 21 -3.93 10.54 8.44
CA GLY A 21 -5.25 10.05 8.84
C GLY A 21 -5.37 8.52 8.83
N VAL A 22 -6.61 8.07 8.93
CA VAL A 22 -7.03 6.66 8.92
C VAL A 22 -7.80 6.33 7.63
N GLY A 23 -8.00 5.05 7.35
CA GLY A 23 -8.64 4.57 6.13
C GLY A 23 -7.64 4.22 5.04
N ILE A 24 -8.06 4.32 3.77
CA ILE A 24 -7.18 4.04 2.63
C ILE A 24 -6.18 5.18 2.47
N VAL A 25 -4.90 4.88 2.65
CA VAL A 25 -3.81 5.87 2.58
C VAL A 25 -2.97 5.73 1.31
N ALA A 26 -2.96 4.56 0.68
CA ALA A 26 -2.29 4.34 -0.60
C ALA A 26 -2.98 3.23 -1.41
N ASN A 27 -2.86 3.32 -2.74
CA ASN A 27 -3.11 2.21 -3.66
C ASN A 27 -1.79 1.47 -3.92
N GLY A 28 -1.85 0.17 -4.17
CA GLY A 28 -0.65 -0.63 -4.38
C GLY A 28 -0.82 -1.75 -5.40
N VAL A 29 0.31 -2.16 -5.95
CA VAL A 29 0.46 -3.27 -6.87
C VAL A 29 1.60 -4.13 -6.36
N GLU A 30 1.39 -5.45 -6.32
CA GLU A 30 2.44 -6.43 -6.16
C GLU A 30 2.66 -7.14 -7.49
N TRP A 31 3.90 -7.10 -7.95
CA TRP A 31 4.37 -7.67 -9.19
C TRP A 31 4.61 -9.18 -9.05
N PRO A 32 4.63 -9.94 -10.16
CA PRO A 32 4.80 -11.39 -10.10
C PRO A 32 6.16 -11.85 -9.55
N ASP A 33 7.15 -10.95 -9.52
CA ASP A 33 8.47 -11.18 -8.89
C ASP A 33 8.48 -10.87 -7.38
N GLY A 34 7.34 -10.48 -6.81
CA GLY A 34 7.16 -10.16 -5.39
C GLY A 34 7.39 -8.68 -5.03
N ARG A 35 7.90 -7.87 -5.95
CA ARG A 35 8.11 -6.43 -5.73
C ARG A 35 6.78 -5.71 -5.55
N ALA A 36 6.80 -4.59 -4.82
CA ALA A 36 5.61 -3.79 -4.58
C ALA A 36 5.80 -2.34 -5.03
N THR A 37 4.77 -1.73 -5.62
CA THR A 37 4.70 -0.30 -5.92
C THR A 37 3.48 0.28 -5.22
N ILE A 38 3.60 1.44 -4.56
CA ILE A 38 2.47 2.16 -3.99
C ILE A 38 2.34 3.58 -4.54
N ARG A 39 1.12 4.12 -4.49
CA ARG A 39 0.80 5.53 -4.72
C ARG A 39 -0.04 6.07 -3.56
N TRP A 40 0.52 7.03 -2.81
CA TRP A 40 -0.20 7.71 -1.72
C TRP A 40 -1.38 8.52 -2.25
N CYS A 41 -2.54 8.43 -1.60
CA CYS A 41 -3.79 9.00 -2.10
C CYS A 41 -4.56 9.86 -1.09
N VAL A 42 -3.93 10.30 0.00
CA VAL A 42 -4.58 11.17 1.00
C VAL A 42 -4.76 12.59 0.45
N PRO A 43 -6.00 13.13 0.37
CA PRO A 43 -6.24 14.48 -0.13
C PRO A 43 -5.53 15.55 0.68
N GLY A 44 -4.97 16.56 0.00
CA GLY A 44 -4.27 17.68 0.66
C GLY A 44 -2.92 17.32 1.28
N LYS A 45 -2.38 16.12 0.99
CA LYS A 45 -1.03 15.70 1.40
C LYS A 45 -0.14 15.50 0.16
N PRO A 46 1.19 15.65 0.31
CA PRO A 46 2.13 15.25 -0.73
C PRO A 46 1.88 13.79 -1.14
N SER A 47 1.91 13.55 -2.44
CA SER A 47 1.73 12.22 -3.03
C SER A 47 3.02 11.83 -3.72
N SER A 48 3.52 10.62 -3.44
CA SER A 48 4.63 9.99 -4.13
C SER A 48 4.23 8.61 -4.63
N THR A 49 4.95 8.14 -5.65
CA THR A 49 5.01 6.73 -6.03
C THR A 49 6.31 6.15 -5.51
N THR A 50 6.27 4.96 -4.90
CA THR A 50 7.46 4.34 -4.33
C THR A 50 7.45 2.84 -4.61
N ASP A 51 8.62 2.33 -5.02
CA ASP A 51 8.87 0.91 -5.28
C ASP A 51 9.62 0.28 -4.10
N PHE A 52 9.31 -0.98 -3.82
CA PHE A 52 9.88 -1.79 -2.75
C PHE A 52 10.27 -3.15 -3.30
N ASP A 53 11.34 -3.74 -2.75
CA ASP A 53 11.79 -5.08 -3.15
C ASP A 53 10.77 -6.16 -2.81
N SER A 54 9.93 -5.94 -1.80
CA SER A 54 8.84 -6.83 -1.45
C SER A 54 7.70 -6.15 -0.67
N VAL A 55 6.51 -6.78 -0.62
CA VAL A 55 5.41 -6.35 0.27
C VAL A 55 5.81 -6.38 1.75
N PRO A 56 6.58 -7.37 2.26
CA PRO A 56 7.17 -7.31 3.59
C PRO A 56 8.01 -6.06 3.86
N ASP A 57 8.89 -5.65 2.95
CA ASP A 57 9.73 -4.44 3.14
C ASP A 57 8.87 -3.17 3.20
N LEU A 58 7.82 -3.11 2.37
CA LEU A 58 6.81 -2.07 2.44
C LEU A 58 6.15 -2.00 3.83
N ILE A 59 5.78 -3.14 4.42
CA ILE A 59 5.15 -3.21 5.74
C ILE A 59 6.15 -2.95 6.87
N ASP A 60 7.41 -3.35 6.74
CA ASP A 60 8.44 -3.06 7.74
C ASP A 60 8.59 -1.53 7.93
N ILE A 61 8.54 -0.77 6.83
CA ILE A 61 8.68 0.69 6.84
C ILE A 61 7.34 1.38 7.17
N HIS A 62 6.21 0.90 6.63
CA HIS A 62 4.93 1.63 6.68
C HIS A 62 3.81 0.96 7.49
N GLY A 63 4.09 -0.19 8.10
CA GLY A 63 3.15 -0.98 8.91
C GLY A 63 2.74 -0.29 10.21
N HIS A 64 3.55 0.65 10.71
CA HIS A 64 3.28 1.47 11.90
C HIS A 64 2.82 0.62 13.11
N ASP A 65 3.63 -0.36 13.51
CA ASP A 65 3.34 -1.26 14.63
C ASP A 65 1.96 -1.96 14.51
N GLY A 66 1.65 -2.41 13.30
CA GLY A 66 0.38 -3.07 12.98
C GLY A 66 -0.80 -2.11 12.81
N ALA A 67 -0.58 -0.80 12.69
CA ALA A 67 -1.65 0.17 12.40
C ALA A 67 -1.95 0.35 10.90
N THR A 68 -1.10 -0.18 10.00
CA THR A 68 -1.34 -0.18 8.56
C THR A 68 -1.30 -1.61 8.02
N HIS A 69 -2.28 -1.97 7.18
CA HIS A 69 -2.44 -3.31 6.63
C HIS A 69 -2.55 -3.27 5.11
N VAL A 70 -2.02 -4.29 4.44
CA VAL A 70 -2.27 -4.57 3.02
C VAL A 70 -3.60 -5.29 2.90
N LEU A 71 -4.52 -4.73 2.12
CA LEU A 71 -5.78 -5.37 1.75
C LEU A 71 -5.79 -5.59 0.24
N TYR A 72 -5.65 -6.85 -0.19
CA TYR A 72 -5.76 -7.20 -1.61
C TYR A 72 -7.19 -7.01 -2.10
N VAL A 73 -7.31 -6.48 -3.31
CA VAL A 73 -8.59 -6.21 -3.96
C VAL A 73 -8.70 -7.00 -5.25
N GLU A 74 -9.91 -7.46 -5.54
CA GLU A 74 -10.22 -8.05 -6.84
C GLU A 74 -10.02 -7.00 -7.95
N PRO A 75 -9.41 -7.36 -9.08
CA PRO A 75 -9.35 -6.48 -10.23
C PRO A 75 -10.77 -6.10 -10.66
N VAL A 76 -11.08 -4.80 -10.70
CA VAL A 76 -12.32 -4.35 -11.32
C VAL A 76 -12.12 -4.47 -12.83
N SER A 77 -12.82 -5.41 -13.47
CA SER A 77 -12.98 -5.43 -14.93
C SER A 77 -13.57 -4.09 -15.37
N ARG A 78 -12.76 -3.28 -16.05
CA ARG A 78 -13.19 -2.01 -16.63
C ARG A 78 -13.95 -2.22 -17.94
#